data_AF-A0A5C3EAH9-F1
#
_entry.id   AF-A0A5C3EAH9-F1
#
_cell.length_a   1.000
_cell.length_b   1.000
_cell.length_c   1.000
_cell.angle_alpha   90.00
_cell.angle_beta   90.00
_cell.angle_gamma   90.00
#
_symmetry.space_group_name_H-M   'P 1'
#
loop_
_entity.id
_entity.type
_entity.pdbx_description
1 polymer ?
#
loop_
_entity_poly.entity_id
_entity_poly.type
_entity_poly.pdbx_seq_one_letter_code
_entity_poly.pdbx_strand_id
1 'polypeptide(L)'
;MTPSATSSSSATIPTLLAPSSSSSGDEFDIVSSYHSLLSSDSELPFPIAAIFALSELVSKSKAATTSELMENIRSASQRLKSSLENPVPATAGLDLFTRFVVTKSWDSGDDFEAHKASLAALAHEFALHTVPSCREKICELVLPFIKDDSVVLTHSYSRVVMQALKHAALTQRKRISVYVTESRPHGLGLKTYTQLMQYGIPCTVILDSAVAYTMPKVDLVLTGAEGVVESGGILNAVGTYGMAIIAKACNKPFFALAESFKFLRMFPLNQYDLPINGVKAGGEVLAFPDLVVGDTVAAKQSDGGEESHIQNTPKLNTETDTPKLMSKAQQLINPAIDYTTPDLVTFLFSDVGVLTPSGVGDALLAVYGGAD
;
A
#
# COMPACT_ATOMS: atom_id res chain seq x y z
N MET A 1 -39.53 -45.27 56.74
CA MET A 1 -40.46 -44.67 55.77
C MET A 1 -40.10 -45.21 54.39
N THR A 2 -41.10 -45.64 53.61
CA THR A 2 -41.03 -46.10 52.20
C THR A 2 -41.80 -45.10 51.31
N PRO A 3 -41.86 -45.21 49.96
CA PRO A 3 -41.11 -46.06 48.99
C PRO A 3 -39.91 -45.25 48.42
N SER A 4 -39.42 -45.27 47.16
CA SER A 4 -39.59 -46.00 45.87
C SER A 4 -38.26 -45.90 45.09
N ALA A 5 -37.78 -46.78 44.19
CA ALA A 5 -38.34 -47.76 43.24
C ALA A 5 -38.70 -47.22 41.83
N THR A 6 -38.24 -47.92 40.77
CA THR A 6 -38.49 -47.73 39.30
C THR A 6 -37.95 -46.44 38.63
N SER A 7 -37.50 -46.42 37.36
CA SER A 7 -37.13 -47.50 36.41
C SER A 7 -36.41 -46.96 35.13
N SER A 8 -35.49 -47.77 34.58
CA SER A 8 -35.15 -47.96 33.14
C SER A 8 -35.08 -46.79 32.13
N SER A 9 -33.95 -46.71 31.41
CA SER A 9 -33.91 -46.87 29.93
C SER A 9 -32.45 -46.92 29.42
N SER A 10 -32.25 -47.29 28.16
CA SER A 10 -30.93 -47.63 27.59
C SER A 10 -30.51 -46.74 26.41
N ALA A 11 -29.22 -46.38 26.39
CA ALA A 11 -28.39 -46.14 25.20
C ALA A 11 -28.85 -45.11 24.14
N THR A 12 -28.18 -43.95 24.16
CA THR A 12 -27.83 -43.21 22.93
C THR A 12 -26.41 -42.67 23.06
N ILE A 13 -25.59 -42.78 22.01
CA ILE A 13 -24.29 -42.09 21.91
C ILE A 13 -24.45 -40.92 20.94
N PRO A 14 -24.26 -39.66 21.39
CA PRO A 14 -23.96 -38.53 20.51
C PRO A 14 -22.44 -38.40 20.33
N THR A 15 -21.99 -38.32 19.08
CA THR A 15 -20.57 -38.20 18.72
C THR A 15 -20.06 -36.76 18.87
N LEU A 16 -18.75 -36.64 19.09
CA LEU A 16 -17.90 -35.48 18.75
C LEU A 16 -18.13 -34.16 19.53
N LEU A 17 -17.26 -33.92 20.51
CA LEU A 17 -16.86 -32.56 20.89
C LEU A 17 -15.38 -32.57 21.32
N ALA A 18 -14.51 -32.34 20.32
CA ALA A 18 -13.10 -32.04 20.52
C ALA A 18 -12.95 -30.62 21.13
N PRO A 19 -11.81 -30.29 21.76
CA PRO A 19 -11.82 -29.52 23.00
C PRO A 19 -12.03 -28.01 22.82
N SER A 20 -12.80 -27.44 23.74
CA SER A 20 -12.78 -26.01 24.04
C SER A 20 -11.57 -25.64 24.90
N SER A 21 -11.02 -24.43 24.65
CA SER A 21 -10.13 -23.63 25.50
C SER A 21 -8.71 -24.15 25.82
N SER A 22 -7.74 -23.37 25.31
CA SER A 22 -6.50 -22.91 25.95
C SER A 22 -5.41 -23.92 26.35
N SER A 23 -4.48 -24.15 25.43
CA SER A 23 -3.06 -24.41 25.76
C SER A 23 -2.12 -23.95 24.62
N SER A 24 -1.84 -22.65 24.53
CA SER A 24 -0.89 -22.08 23.55
C SER A 24 -0.24 -20.80 24.11
N GLY A 25 0.57 -20.97 25.15
CA GLY A 25 1.35 -19.88 25.72
C GLY A 25 2.62 -19.61 24.90
N ASP A 26 3.00 -18.35 24.80
CA ASP A 26 4.32 -17.89 24.30
C ASP A 26 4.56 -18.05 22.79
N GLU A 27 3.51 -18.00 21.96
CA GLU A 27 3.62 -17.76 20.52
C GLU A 27 3.68 -16.25 20.23
N PHE A 28 4.68 -15.79 19.49
CA PHE A 28 4.86 -14.36 19.18
C PHE A 28 3.93 -13.89 18.05
N ASP A 29 3.05 -12.95 18.35
CA ASP A 29 2.14 -12.37 17.36
C ASP A 29 2.79 -11.25 16.54
N ILE A 30 3.25 -11.60 15.34
CA ILE A 30 3.83 -10.67 14.36
C ILE A 30 2.91 -9.50 13.99
N VAL A 31 1.58 -9.69 14.02
CA VAL A 31 0.60 -8.70 13.56
C VAL A 31 0.52 -7.52 14.53
N SER A 32 0.41 -7.79 15.83
CA SER A 32 0.43 -6.75 16.86
C SER A 32 1.80 -6.08 17.00
N SER A 33 2.92 -6.79 16.83
CA SER A 33 4.26 -6.17 16.74
C SER A 33 4.34 -5.17 15.57
N TYR A 34 3.97 -5.59 14.37
CA TYR A 34 3.95 -4.74 13.17
C TYR A 34 3.10 -3.47 13.34
N HIS A 35 1.89 -3.60 13.89
CA HIS A 35 1.04 -2.44 14.17
C HIS A 35 1.54 -1.56 15.33
N SER A 36 2.21 -2.14 16.33
CA SER A 36 2.87 -1.39 17.41
C SER A 36 4.02 -0.52 16.87
N LEU A 37 4.88 -1.10 16.03
CA LEU A 37 6.00 -0.41 15.40
C LEU A 37 5.52 0.80 14.57
N LEU A 38 4.51 0.60 13.70
CA LEU A 38 3.90 1.68 12.91
C LEU A 38 3.15 2.74 13.74
N SER A 39 2.70 2.38 14.94
CA SER A 39 2.09 3.34 15.88
C SER A 39 3.15 4.14 16.66
N SER A 40 4.36 3.59 16.80
CA SER A 40 5.47 4.20 17.54
C SER A 40 6.30 5.19 16.70
N ASP A 41 6.52 4.90 15.41
CA ASP A 41 7.23 5.78 14.47
C ASP A 41 6.42 6.01 13.19
N SER A 42 5.98 7.26 13.01
CA SER A 42 5.22 7.71 11.84
C SER A 42 6.03 7.93 10.56
N GLU A 43 7.37 7.82 10.61
CA GLU A 43 8.28 7.94 9.45
C GLU A 43 8.85 6.60 8.95
N LEU A 44 8.70 5.54 9.75
CA LEU A 44 9.05 4.16 9.42
C LEU A 44 8.32 3.67 8.15
N PRO A 45 9.01 3.15 7.12
CA PRO A 45 8.36 2.51 5.98
C PRO A 45 7.74 1.15 6.34
N PHE A 46 6.60 0.82 5.74
CA PHE A 46 5.94 -0.49 5.91
C PHE A 46 6.86 -1.71 5.64
N PRO A 47 7.73 -1.73 4.59
CA PRO A 47 8.72 -2.81 4.43
C PRO A 47 9.63 -2.99 5.65
N ILE A 48 10.05 -1.88 6.28
CA ILE A 48 10.99 -1.88 7.40
C ILE A 48 10.30 -2.31 8.70
N ALA A 49 9.03 -1.91 8.90
CA ALA A 49 8.21 -2.42 10.00
C ALA A 49 8.00 -3.94 9.90
N ALA A 50 7.87 -4.49 8.68
CA ALA A 50 7.79 -5.94 8.47
C ALA A 50 9.12 -6.66 8.74
N ILE A 51 10.25 -6.07 8.31
CA ILE A 51 11.62 -6.53 8.64
C ILE A 51 11.84 -6.55 10.16
N PHE A 52 11.43 -5.50 10.88
CA PHE A 52 11.52 -5.43 12.34
C PHE A 52 10.64 -6.48 13.04
N ALA A 53 9.38 -6.65 12.61
CA ALA A 53 8.48 -7.63 13.21
C ALA A 53 8.96 -9.09 12.99
N LEU A 54 9.54 -9.40 11.82
CA LEU A 54 10.23 -10.68 11.60
C LEU A 54 11.52 -10.79 12.42
N SER A 55 12.28 -9.71 12.57
CA SER A 55 13.51 -9.74 13.38
C SER A 55 13.23 -9.96 14.87
N GLU A 56 12.17 -9.35 15.41
CA GLU A 56 11.72 -9.58 16.79
C GLU A 56 11.25 -11.03 16.99
N LEU A 57 10.56 -11.60 15.99
CA LEU A 57 10.19 -13.01 15.96
C LEU A 57 11.43 -13.91 16.00
N VAL A 58 12.45 -13.63 15.17
CA VAL A 58 13.70 -14.42 15.16
C VAL A 58 14.43 -14.34 16.50
N SER A 59 14.56 -13.14 17.09
CA SER A 59 15.21 -12.96 18.40
C SER A 59 14.45 -13.61 19.57
N LYS A 60 13.14 -13.86 19.44
CA LYS A 60 12.33 -14.58 20.43
C LYS A 60 12.16 -16.07 20.09
N SER A 61 12.61 -16.52 18.92
CA SER A 61 12.40 -17.88 18.45
C SER A 61 13.30 -18.87 19.18
N LYS A 62 12.68 -19.86 19.82
CA LYS A 62 13.36 -21.00 20.46
C LYS A 62 13.85 -22.05 19.45
N ALA A 63 13.71 -21.79 18.16
CA ALA A 63 14.18 -22.68 17.10
C ALA A 63 15.67 -22.99 17.24
N ALA A 64 16.04 -24.24 16.98
CA ALA A 64 17.40 -24.77 17.11
C ALA A 64 18.02 -25.13 15.74
N THR A 65 17.25 -25.05 14.65
CA THR A 65 17.74 -25.32 13.29
C THR A 65 17.37 -24.22 12.30
N THR A 66 18.18 -24.06 11.25
CA THR A 66 17.91 -23.14 10.15
C THR A 66 16.61 -23.47 9.41
N SER A 67 16.30 -24.76 9.21
CA SER A 67 15.06 -25.21 8.55
C SER A 67 13.80 -24.83 9.34
N GLU A 68 13.82 -25.04 10.65
CA GLU A 68 12.73 -24.64 11.56
C GLU A 68 12.56 -23.11 11.60
N LEU A 69 13.68 -22.37 11.69
CA LEU A 69 13.65 -20.90 11.67
C LEU A 69 13.07 -20.36 10.35
N MET A 70 13.45 -20.94 9.22
CA MET A 70 12.92 -20.59 7.90
C MET A 70 11.42 -20.86 7.77
N GLU A 71 10.92 -21.96 8.33
CA GLU A 71 9.48 -22.27 8.27
C GLU A 71 8.65 -21.36 9.19
N ASN A 72 9.18 -21.04 10.37
CA ASN A 72 8.60 -20.02 11.25
C ASN A 72 8.50 -18.65 10.57
N ILE A 73 9.56 -18.23 9.84
CA ILE A 73 9.57 -16.98 9.05
C ILE A 73 8.52 -17.03 7.93
N ARG A 74 8.39 -18.14 7.18
CA ARG A 74 7.37 -18.29 6.13
C ARG A 74 5.95 -18.23 6.68
N SER A 75 5.67 -18.99 7.72
CA SER A 75 4.35 -19.03 8.38
C SER A 75 3.94 -17.65 8.91
N ALA A 76 4.85 -16.96 9.60
CA ALA A 76 4.61 -15.61 10.10
C ALA A 76 4.45 -14.58 8.96
N SER A 77 5.22 -14.71 7.88
CA SER A 77 5.07 -13.86 6.68
C SER A 77 3.71 -14.05 6.02
N GLN A 78 3.21 -15.29 5.91
CA GLN A 78 1.86 -15.57 5.39
C GLN A 78 0.77 -15.02 6.32
N ARG A 79 0.93 -15.16 7.64
CA ARG A 79 0.01 -14.61 8.65
C ARG A 79 -0.04 -13.07 8.63
N LEU A 80 1.08 -12.39 8.42
CA LEU A 80 1.07 -10.94 8.22
C LEU A 80 0.41 -10.58 6.89
N LYS A 81 0.79 -11.24 5.78
CA LYS A 81 0.21 -11.01 4.44
C LYS A 81 -1.31 -11.21 4.38
N SER A 82 -1.90 -12.10 5.18
CA SER A 82 -3.36 -12.30 5.24
C SER A 82 -4.10 -11.38 6.24
N SER A 83 -3.41 -10.80 7.21
CA SER A 83 -4.00 -9.89 8.20
C SER A 83 -4.30 -8.47 7.66
N LEU A 84 -3.44 -8.00 6.75
CA LEU A 84 -3.43 -6.65 6.22
C LEU A 84 -4.43 -6.48 5.07
N GLU A 85 -5.12 -5.35 5.00
CA GLU A 85 -5.96 -4.98 3.85
C GLU A 85 -5.11 -4.83 2.57
N ASN A 86 -3.94 -4.19 2.73
CA ASN A 86 -2.90 -4.05 1.73
C ASN A 86 -1.60 -4.74 2.20
N PRO A 87 -1.28 -5.94 1.68
CA PRO A 87 -0.01 -6.61 1.99
C PRO A 87 1.14 -6.21 1.06
N VAL A 88 0.94 -5.40 0.02
CA VAL A 88 1.96 -5.06 -0.98
C VAL A 88 3.20 -4.38 -0.35
N PRO A 89 3.07 -3.30 0.45
CA PRO A 89 4.21 -2.66 1.12
C PRO A 89 4.95 -3.61 2.09
N ALA A 90 4.20 -4.45 2.83
CA ALA A 90 4.81 -5.38 3.78
C ALA A 90 5.56 -6.52 3.05
N THR A 91 5.00 -7.00 1.94
CA THR A 91 5.55 -8.13 1.15
C THR A 91 6.98 -7.87 0.69
N ALA A 92 7.31 -6.66 0.23
CA ALA A 92 8.68 -6.33 -0.17
C ALA A 92 9.69 -6.51 0.98
N GLY A 93 9.31 -6.10 2.20
CA GLY A 93 10.14 -6.27 3.40
C GLY A 93 10.25 -7.73 3.86
N LEU A 94 9.13 -8.47 3.85
CA LEU A 94 9.09 -9.89 4.22
C LEU A 94 9.95 -10.75 3.28
N ASP A 95 9.87 -10.50 1.98
CA ASP A 95 10.55 -11.29 0.96
C ASP A 95 12.05 -10.93 0.90
N LEU A 96 12.40 -9.65 1.10
CA LEU A 96 13.79 -9.19 1.26
C LEU A 96 14.44 -9.77 2.54
N PHE A 97 13.74 -9.80 3.67
CA PHE A 97 14.23 -10.43 4.91
C PHE A 97 14.43 -11.94 4.71
N THR A 98 13.45 -12.61 4.09
CA THR A 98 13.54 -14.05 3.78
C THR A 98 14.73 -14.34 2.87
N ARG A 99 14.99 -13.51 1.85
CA ARG A 99 16.19 -13.63 1.01
C ARG A 99 17.46 -13.42 1.82
N PHE A 100 17.54 -12.39 2.66
CA PHE A 100 18.71 -12.09 3.48
C PHE A 100 19.07 -13.26 4.41
N VAL A 101 18.08 -13.83 5.11
CA VAL A 101 18.23 -14.99 6.01
C VAL A 101 18.74 -16.22 5.24
N VAL A 102 18.31 -16.44 3.99
CA VAL A 102 18.79 -17.53 3.12
C VAL A 102 20.22 -17.28 2.60
N THR A 103 20.60 -16.03 2.34
CA THR A 103 21.95 -15.69 1.83
C THR A 103 23.04 -15.56 2.89
N LYS A 104 22.67 -15.45 4.18
CA LYS A 104 23.64 -15.36 5.28
C LYS A 104 24.38 -16.71 5.44
N SER A 105 25.70 -16.68 5.59
CA SER A 105 26.47 -17.90 5.90
C SER A 105 26.25 -18.30 7.36
N TRP A 106 25.47 -19.37 7.57
CA TRP A 106 25.24 -19.98 8.88
C TRP A 106 26.36 -20.94 9.31
N ASP A 107 27.36 -21.17 8.44
CA ASP A 107 28.51 -22.07 8.66
C ASP A 107 29.73 -21.33 9.25
N SER A 108 29.51 -20.13 9.81
CA SER A 108 30.58 -19.20 10.20
C SER A 108 31.25 -19.53 11.55
N GLY A 109 30.82 -20.61 12.22
CA GLY A 109 31.40 -21.09 13.49
C GLY A 109 30.93 -20.39 14.77
N ASP A 110 30.06 -19.38 14.66
CA ASP A 110 29.43 -18.73 15.82
C ASP A 110 28.26 -19.56 16.38
N ASP A 111 27.88 -19.30 17.64
CA ASP A 111 26.63 -19.80 18.22
C ASP A 111 25.39 -19.31 17.45
N PHE A 112 24.39 -20.18 17.29
CA PHE A 112 23.15 -19.87 16.56
C PHE A 112 22.40 -18.64 17.13
N GLU A 113 22.47 -18.43 18.45
CA GLU A 113 21.92 -17.24 19.12
C GLU A 113 22.68 -15.96 18.78
N ALA A 114 24.01 -16.02 18.59
CA ALA A 114 24.80 -14.88 18.13
C ALA A 114 24.42 -14.50 16.68
N HIS A 115 24.15 -15.49 15.82
CA HIS A 115 23.64 -15.26 14.47
C HIS A 115 22.23 -14.62 14.46
N LYS A 116 21.34 -14.98 15.40
CA LYS A 116 20.03 -14.31 15.62
C LYS A 116 20.19 -12.86 16.10
N ALA A 117 21.03 -12.62 17.11
CA ALA A 117 21.30 -11.27 17.63
C ALA A 117 21.94 -10.36 16.56
N SER A 118 22.87 -10.89 15.77
CA SER A 118 23.48 -10.23 14.62
C SER A 118 22.45 -9.82 13.55
N LEU A 119 21.43 -10.64 13.30
CA LEU A 119 20.35 -10.32 12.36
C LEU A 119 19.53 -9.10 12.83
N ALA A 120 19.23 -9.03 14.12
CA ALA A 120 18.49 -7.91 14.70
C ALA A 120 19.30 -6.60 14.74
N ALA A 121 20.58 -6.68 15.09
CA ALA A 121 21.48 -5.52 15.03
C ALA A 121 21.52 -4.91 13.62
N LEU A 122 21.70 -5.74 12.59
CA LEU A 122 21.74 -5.28 11.20
C LEU A 122 20.40 -4.74 10.70
N ALA A 123 19.27 -5.33 11.10
CA ALA A 123 17.94 -4.82 10.77
C ALA A 123 17.75 -3.38 11.29
N HIS A 124 18.18 -3.11 12.54
CA HIS A 124 18.16 -1.75 13.11
C HIS A 124 19.13 -0.80 12.42
N GLU A 125 20.34 -1.25 12.07
CA GLU A 125 21.32 -0.44 11.32
C GLU A 125 20.78 -0.01 9.94
N PHE A 126 20.17 -0.95 9.20
CA PHE A 126 19.55 -0.69 7.89
C PHE A 126 18.45 0.38 7.96
N ALA A 127 17.60 0.30 8.99
CA ALA A 127 16.54 1.27 9.21
C ALA A 127 17.05 2.68 9.58
N LEU A 128 18.10 2.76 10.42
CA LEU A 128 18.64 4.02 10.92
C LEU A 128 19.54 4.74 9.90
N HIS A 129 20.31 4.00 9.10
CA HIS A 129 21.33 4.57 8.21
C HIS A 129 21.03 4.39 6.72
N THR A 130 20.56 3.21 6.29
CA THR A 130 20.33 2.95 4.87
C THR A 130 19.06 3.64 4.37
N VAL A 131 17.94 3.53 5.09
CA VAL A 131 16.65 4.10 4.66
C VAL A 131 16.69 5.62 4.41
N PRO A 132 17.29 6.47 5.28
CA PRO A 132 17.46 7.89 4.98
C PRO A 132 18.36 8.14 3.76
N SER A 133 19.50 7.44 3.68
CA SER A 133 20.46 7.59 2.57
C SER A 133 19.85 7.22 1.22
N CYS A 134 18.98 6.19 1.17
CA CYS A 134 18.25 5.84 -0.05
C CYS A 134 17.35 7.00 -0.53
N ARG A 135 16.59 7.63 0.38
CA ARG A 135 15.74 8.78 0.03
C ARG A 135 16.56 10.01 -0.40
N GLU A 136 17.72 10.24 0.23
CA GLU A 136 18.62 11.35 -0.14
C GLU A 136 19.17 11.18 -1.56
N LYS A 137 19.68 9.99 -1.91
CA LYS A 137 20.10 9.66 -3.28
C LYS A 137 18.99 9.87 -4.31
N ILE A 138 17.77 9.41 -4.01
CA ILE A 138 16.59 9.60 -4.88
C ILE A 138 16.30 11.08 -5.11
N CYS A 139 16.45 11.92 -4.07
CA CYS A 139 16.32 13.36 -4.21
C CYS A 139 17.39 13.93 -5.15
N GLU A 140 18.67 13.60 -4.94
CA GLU A 140 19.77 14.06 -5.79
C GLU A 140 19.58 13.70 -7.26
N LEU A 141 19.08 12.49 -7.55
CA LEU A 141 18.84 12.01 -8.91
C LEU A 141 17.66 12.71 -9.62
N VAL A 142 16.59 13.08 -8.91
CA VAL A 142 15.42 13.74 -9.51
C VAL A 142 15.56 15.28 -9.61
N LEU A 143 16.39 15.89 -8.76
CA LEU A 143 16.59 17.34 -8.72
C LEU A 143 16.95 18.00 -10.07
N PRO A 144 17.72 17.39 -11.00
CA PRO A 144 17.99 17.96 -12.33
C PRO A 144 16.74 18.07 -13.22
N PHE A 145 15.74 17.22 -13.03
CA PHE A 145 14.54 17.17 -13.85
C PHE A 145 13.50 18.23 -13.44
N ILE A 146 13.46 18.59 -12.15
CA ILE A 146 12.65 19.69 -11.63
C ILE A 146 13.32 21.02 -12.05
N LYS A 147 12.64 21.82 -12.87
CA LYS A 147 13.17 23.11 -13.37
C LYS A 147 12.70 24.28 -12.51
N ASP A 148 13.37 25.42 -12.69
CA ASP A 148 12.90 26.69 -12.13
C ASP A 148 11.60 27.12 -12.84
N ASP A 149 10.69 27.76 -12.10
CA ASP A 149 9.29 28.04 -12.46
C ASP A 149 8.42 26.83 -12.89
N SER A 150 8.82 25.59 -12.56
CA SER A 150 8.06 24.39 -12.99
C SER A 150 6.81 24.08 -12.15
N VAL A 151 5.77 23.60 -12.83
CA VAL A 151 4.52 23.14 -12.22
C VAL A 151 4.53 21.61 -12.11
N VAL A 152 4.49 21.10 -10.88
CA VAL A 152 4.50 19.66 -10.57
C VAL A 152 3.10 19.19 -10.19
N LEU A 153 2.67 18.02 -10.68
CA LEU A 153 1.50 17.30 -10.17
C LEU A 153 1.95 16.09 -9.33
N THR A 154 1.35 15.89 -8.17
CA THR A 154 1.54 14.69 -7.33
C THR A 154 0.20 14.12 -6.86
N HIS A 155 0.17 12.81 -6.61
CA HIS A 155 -0.98 12.09 -6.09
C HIS A 155 -0.71 11.61 -4.65
N SER A 156 -1.71 11.74 -3.79
CA SER A 156 -1.68 11.22 -2.42
C SER A 156 -0.53 11.78 -1.55
N TYR A 157 0.00 10.99 -0.60
CA TYR A 157 1.16 11.32 0.24
C TYR A 157 2.31 10.34 0.03
N SER A 158 3.49 10.86 -0.30
CA SER A 158 4.73 10.08 -0.39
C SER A 158 5.88 10.81 0.29
N ARG A 159 6.54 10.17 1.26
CA ARG A 159 7.65 10.74 2.03
C ARG A 159 8.82 11.15 1.13
N VAL A 160 9.19 10.32 0.15
CA VAL A 160 10.30 10.59 -0.77
C VAL A 160 9.97 11.72 -1.77
N VAL A 161 8.70 11.82 -2.23
CA VAL A 161 8.25 12.96 -3.06
C VAL A 161 8.26 14.25 -2.25
N MET A 162 7.78 14.23 -1.00
CA MET A 162 7.84 15.37 -0.09
C MET A 162 9.29 15.82 0.17
N GLN A 163 10.22 14.88 0.36
CA GLN A 163 11.65 15.16 0.55
C GLN A 163 12.27 15.79 -0.71
N ALA A 164 11.95 15.28 -1.90
CA ALA A 164 12.43 15.82 -3.18
C ALA A 164 11.92 17.25 -3.44
N LEU A 165 10.62 17.50 -3.26
CA LEU A 165 10.01 18.84 -3.41
C LEU A 165 10.60 19.84 -2.40
N LYS A 166 10.77 19.42 -1.14
CA LYS A 166 11.42 20.21 -0.08
C LYS A 166 12.87 20.55 -0.44
N HIS A 167 13.64 19.60 -0.96
CA HIS A 167 15.03 19.83 -1.39
C HIS A 167 15.08 20.82 -2.57
N ALA A 168 14.20 20.65 -3.56
CA ALA A 168 14.13 21.54 -4.73
C ALA A 168 13.86 23.00 -4.35
N ALA A 169 12.88 23.25 -3.47
CA ALA A 169 12.49 24.60 -3.06
C ALA A 169 13.43 25.23 -2.02
N LEU A 170 13.87 24.48 -0.99
CA LEU A 170 14.61 25.06 0.14
C LEU A 170 16.13 25.05 -0.06
N THR A 171 16.69 23.95 -0.58
CA THR A 171 18.14 23.83 -0.80
C THR A 171 18.55 24.42 -2.14
N GLN A 172 17.87 24.01 -3.22
CA GLN A 172 18.20 24.43 -4.58
C GLN A 172 17.51 25.75 -5.00
N ARG A 173 16.66 26.32 -4.14
CA ARG A 173 15.97 27.61 -4.32
C ARG A 173 15.16 27.75 -5.63
N LYS A 174 14.73 26.63 -6.20
CA LYS A 174 13.89 26.60 -7.40
C LYS A 174 12.49 27.08 -7.07
N ARG A 175 11.95 27.99 -7.87
CA ARG A 175 10.53 28.34 -7.83
C ARG A 175 9.76 27.16 -8.43
N ILE A 176 8.87 26.56 -7.64
CA ILE A 176 8.01 25.46 -8.07
C ILE A 176 6.59 25.69 -7.55
N SER A 177 5.59 25.23 -8.30
CA SER A 177 4.19 25.21 -7.88
C SER A 177 3.65 23.79 -7.95
N VAL A 178 2.88 23.35 -6.95
CA VAL A 178 2.46 21.95 -6.81
C VAL A 178 0.94 21.81 -6.84
N TYR A 179 0.43 21.02 -7.77
CA TYR A 179 -0.92 20.46 -7.70
C TYR A 179 -0.89 19.12 -6.97
N VAL A 180 -1.86 18.90 -6.08
CA VAL A 180 -1.99 17.67 -5.28
C VAL A 180 -3.42 17.17 -5.42
N THR A 181 -3.63 15.91 -5.83
CA THR A 181 -4.99 15.33 -5.84
C THR A 181 -5.41 14.94 -4.41
N GLU A 182 -6.70 15.05 -4.08
CA GLU A 182 -7.19 14.72 -2.73
C GLU A 182 -6.91 13.26 -2.30
N SER A 183 -6.89 12.33 -3.26
CA SER A 183 -6.65 10.88 -3.08
C SER A 183 -7.70 10.22 -2.19
N ARG A 184 -8.94 10.16 -2.69
CA ARG A 184 -10.03 9.33 -2.13
C ARG A 184 -9.62 7.85 -2.17
N PRO A 185 -10.03 7.01 -1.19
CA PRO A 185 -10.84 7.34 -0.01
C PRO A 185 -10.02 7.96 1.13
N HIS A 186 -8.69 7.79 1.15
CA HIS A 186 -7.85 8.09 2.32
C HIS A 186 -7.62 9.58 2.60
N GLY A 187 -7.80 10.48 1.63
CA GLY A 187 -7.65 11.92 1.79
C GLY A 187 -6.21 12.41 2.00
N LEU A 188 -5.22 11.55 1.71
CA LEU A 188 -3.81 11.79 2.05
C LEU A 188 -3.20 13.01 1.33
N GLY A 189 -3.75 13.44 0.20
CA GLY A 189 -3.33 14.69 -0.46
C GLY A 189 -3.48 15.93 0.42
N LEU A 190 -4.40 15.92 1.38
CA LEU A 190 -4.57 17.01 2.35
C LEU A 190 -3.37 17.13 3.31
N LYS A 191 -2.71 16.00 3.65
CA LYS A 191 -1.45 15.98 4.42
C LYS A 191 -0.31 16.58 3.60
N THR A 192 -0.19 16.17 2.34
CA THR A 192 0.80 16.70 1.37
C THR A 192 0.68 18.21 1.22
N TYR A 193 -0.53 18.72 0.96
CA TYR A 193 -0.80 20.16 0.89
C TYR A 193 -0.40 20.89 2.19
N THR A 194 -0.80 20.36 3.34
CA THR A 194 -0.50 20.98 4.65
C THR A 194 1.01 21.09 4.89
N GLN A 195 1.79 20.06 4.56
CA GLN A 195 3.25 20.08 4.72
C GLN A 195 3.96 20.97 3.68
N LEU A 196 3.52 20.99 2.42
CA LEU A 196 4.11 21.87 1.39
C LEU A 196 3.88 23.36 1.73
N MET A 197 2.67 23.71 2.19
CA MET A 197 2.36 25.07 2.65
C MET A 197 3.16 25.45 3.90
N GLN A 198 3.42 24.52 4.84
CA GLN A 198 4.32 24.75 5.98
C GLN A 198 5.78 25.01 5.57
N TYR A 199 6.23 24.46 4.43
CA TYR A 199 7.53 24.75 3.84
C TYR A 199 7.55 25.99 2.93
N GLY A 200 6.43 26.72 2.83
CA GLY A 200 6.32 27.91 1.98
C GLY A 200 6.27 27.61 0.48
N ILE A 201 5.99 26.37 0.09
CA ILE A 201 5.90 25.93 -1.31
C ILE A 201 4.46 26.15 -1.80
N PRO A 202 4.24 26.95 -2.87
CA PRO A 202 2.91 27.16 -3.45
C PRO A 202 2.23 25.84 -3.81
N CYS A 203 1.12 25.53 -3.16
CA CYS A 203 0.41 24.26 -3.31
C CYS A 203 -1.08 24.49 -3.54
N THR A 204 -1.74 23.62 -4.31
CA THR A 204 -3.20 23.64 -4.52
C THR A 204 -3.75 22.22 -4.58
N VAL A 205 -4.76 21.94 -3.76
CA VAL A 205 -5.50 20.67 -3.80
C VAL A 205 -6.47 20.68 -4.98
N ILE A 206 -6.55 19.58 -5.70
CA ILE A 206 -7.52 19.34 -6.79
C ILE A 206 -8.33 18.08 -6.51
N LEU A 207 -9.56 18.04 -7.03
CA LEU A 207 -10.37 16.82 -7.05
C LEU A 207 -9.65 15.74 -7.86
N ASP A 208 -9.81 14.47 -7.51
CA ASP A 208 -9.19 13.37 -8.27
C ASP A 208 -9.71 13.32 -9.73
N SER A 209 -10.94 13.80 -9.98
CA SER A 209 -11.52 13.97 -11.32
C SER A 209 -10.99 15.19 -12.10
N ALA A 210 -10.33 16.15 -11.45
CA ALA A 210 -9.84 17.38 -12.07
C ALA A 210 -8.41 17.27 -12.65
N VAL A 211 -7.77 16.10 -12.56
CA VAL A 211 -6.41 15.84 -13.07
C VAL A 211 -6.29 16.19 -14.57
N ALA A 212 -7.26 15.78 -15.39
CA ALA A 212 -7.27 16.10 -16.83
C ALA A 212 -7.42 17.60 -17.12
N TYR A 213 -8.14 18.34 -16.27
CA TYR A 213 -8.32 19.79 -16.41
C TYR A 213 -7.04 20.57 -16.06
N THR A 214 -6.23 20.07 -15.12
CA THR A 214 -4.96 20.72 -14.73
C THR A 214 -3.78 20.34 -15.61
N MET A 215 -3.77 19.16 -16.22
CA MET A 215 -2.62 18.61 -16.97
C MET A 215 -2.01 19.55 -18.04
N PRO A 216 -2.76 20.41 -18.78
CA PRO A 216 -2.15 21.37 -19.69
C PRO A 216 -1.15 22.34 -19.03
N LYS A 217 -1.39 22.70 -17.75
CA LYS A 217 -0.55 23.59 -16.93
C LYS A 217 0.60 22.88 -16.21
N VAL A 218 0.61 21.55 -16.18
CA VAL A 218 1.61 20.74 -15.46
C VAL A 218 2.81 20.52 -16.36
N ASP A 219 4.04 20.67 -15.86
CA ASP A 219 5.27 20.38 -16.62
C ASP A 219 5.75 18.94 -16.43
N LEU A 220 5.58 18.39 -15.22
CA LEU A 220 5.94 17.01 -14.88
C LEU A 220 5.03 16.43 -13.80
N VAL A 221 4.80 15.13 -13.87
CA VAL A 221 4.07 14.36 -12.84
C VAL A 221 5.07 13.59 -11.99
N LEU A 222 4.91 13.65 -10.67
CA LEU A 222 5.83 13.12 -9.67
C LEU A 222 5.04 12.31 -8.64
N THR A 223 5.19 10.99 -8.64
CA THR A 223 4.48 10.08 -7.72
C THR A 223 5.46 9.28 -6.85
N GLY A 224 4.98 8.81 -5.70
CA GLY A 224 5.61 7.70 -5.01
C GLY A 224 5.18 6.35 -5.62
N ALA A 225 5.82 5.28 -5.15
CA ALA A 225 5.26 3.94 -5.20
C ALA A 225 5.25 3.31 -3.80
N GLU A 226 4.28 2.45 -3.56
CA GLU A 226 4.24 1.52 -2.43
C GLU A 226 5.07 0.26 -2.73
N GLY A 227 4.98 -0.22 -3.97
CA GLY A 227 5.77 -1.33 -4.51
C GLY A 227 6.11 -1.11 -5.99
N VAL A 228 7.20 -1.71 -6.46
CA VAL A 228 7.56 -1.72 -7.89
C VAL A 228 7.66 -3.17 -8.33
N VAL A 229 7.00 -3.54 -9.43
CA VAL A 229 6.91 -4.94 -9.89
C VAL A 229 7.96 -5.27 -10.95
N GLU A 230 8.14 -6.56 -11.25
CA GLU A 230 9.22 -7.09 -12.11
C GLU A 230 9.13 -6.60 -13.57
N SER A 231 7.95 -6.15 -14.01
CA SER A 231 7.73 -5.48 -15.29
C SER A 231 8.24 -4.02 -15.35
N GLY A 232 8.62 -3.44 -14.21
CA GLY A 232 8.92 -2.01 -14.04
C GLY A 232 7.69 -1.11 -13.87
N GLY A 233 6.48 -1.68 -13.83
CA GLY A 233 5.29 -0.94 -13.41
C GLY A 233 5.28 -0.69 -11.89
N ILE A 234 4.38 0.18 -11.43
CA ILE A 234 4.30 0.58 -10.02
C ILE A 234 2.93 0.25 -9.41
N LEU A 235 2.94 -0.05 -8.11
CA LEU A 235 1.77 -0.21 -7.26
C LEU A 235 1.71 1.00 -6.31
N ASN A 236 0.59 1.72 -6.29
CA ASN A 236 0.41 2.93 -5.50
C ASN A 236 -1.09 3.20 -5.24
N ALA A 237 -1.41 4.22 -4.43
CA ALA A 237 -2.79 4.61 -4.14
C ALA A 237 -3.65 4.81 -5.41
N VAL A 238 -4.91 4.41 -5.31
CA VAL A 238 -5.89 4.44 -6.41
C VAL A 238 -6.06 5.83 -7.02
N GLY A 239 -5.94 5.91 -8.34
CA GLY A 239 -5.90 7.14 -9.13
C GLY A 239 -4.54 7.40 -9.79
N THR A 240 -3.49 6.68 -9.39
CA THR A 240 -2.14 6.79 -9.98
C THR A 240 -2.13 6.37 -11.45
N TYR A 241 -2.76 5.25 -11.80
CA TYR A 241 -2.89 4.78 -13.18
C TYR A 241 -3.69 5.75 -14.06
N GLY A 242 -4.79 6.30 -13.51
CA GLY A 242 -5.58 7.34 -14.18
C GLY A 242 -4.75 8.59 -14.47
N MET A 243 -4.00 9.07 -13.48
CA MET A 243 -3.07 10.19 -13.63
C MET A 243 -1.97 9.89 -14.67
N ALA A 244 -1.46 8.66 -14.72
CA ALA A 244 -0.43 8.23 -15.66
C ALA A 244 -0.93 8.19 -17.12
N ILE A 245 -2.14 7.67 -17.36
CA ILE A 245 -2.80 7.72 -18.69
C ILE A 245 -2.95 9.17 -19.15
N ILE A 246 -3.46 10.05 -18.28
CA ILE A 246 -3.67 11.47 -18.61
C ILE A 246 -2.33 12.17 -18.89
N ALA A 247 -1.29 11.90 -18.11
CA ALA A 247 0.06 12.42 -18.34
C ALA A 247 0.60 12.00 -19.72
N LYS A 248 0.50 10.70 -20.05
CA LYS A 248 0.89 10.14 -21.34
C LYS A 248 0.13 10.79 -22.50
N ALA A 249 -1.19 10.91 -22.40
CA ALA A 249 -2.04 11.54 -23.42
C ALA A 249 -1.72 13.03 -23.64
N CYS A 250 -1.34 13.75 -22.59
CA CYS A 250 -0.89 15.14 -22.67
C CYS A 250 0.62 15.31 -22.95
N ASN A 251 1.34 14.22 -23.24
CA ASN A 251 2.79 14.20 -23.46
C ASN A 251 3.61 14.82 -22.30
N LYS A 252 3.15 14.65 -21.07
CA LYS A 252 3.85 15.09 -19.85
C LYS A 252 4.66 13.93 -19.27
N PRO A 253 5.92 14.14 -18.85
CA PRO A 253 6.73 13.11 -18.24
C PRO A 253 6.14 12.67 -16.88
N PHE A 254 6.15 11.36 -16.64
CA PHE A 254 5.65 10.74 -15.43
C PHE A 254 6.80 10.04 -14.70
N PHE A 255 7.15 10.55 -13.52
CA PHE A 255 8.27 10.07 -12.72
C PHE A 255 7.78 9.41 -11.43
N ALA A 256 8.25 8.18 -11.19
CA ALA A 256 7.96 7.42 -9.99
C ALA A 256 9.18 7.39 -9.08
N LEU A 257 9.02 7.64 -7.78
CA LEU A 257 10.09 7.65 -6.79
C LEU A 257 9.87 6.49 -5.81
N ALA A 258 10.83 5.56 -5.74
CA ALA A 258 10.73 4.36 -4.92
C ALA A 258 12.10 3.91 -4.38
N GLU A 259 12.19 3.76 -3.05
CA GLU A 259 13.33 3.09 -2.42
C GLU A 259 13.43 1.62 -2.88
N SER A 260 14.65 1.14 -3.12
CA SER A 260 14.95 -0.19 -3.71
C SER A 260 14.35 -1.37 -2.91
N PHE A 261 14.24 -1.23 -1.59
CA PHE A 261 13.58 -2.20 -0.69
C PHE A 261 12.05 -2.32 -0.88
N LYS A 262 11.46 -1.64 -1.88
CA LYS A 262 10.08 -1.79 -2.35
C LYS A 262 9.96 -2.62 -3.65
N PHE A 263 11.07 -3.10 -4.20
CA PHE A 263 11.02 -3.88 -5.44
C PHE A 263 10.53 -5.30 -5.15
N LEU A 264 9.50 -5.73 -5.88
CA LEU A 264 8.70 -6.93 -5.66
C LEU A 264 8.90 -7.91 -6.81
N ARG A 265 9.16 -9.18 -6.47
CA ARG A 265 9.15 -10.28 -7.43
C ARG A 265 7.71 -10.72 -7.71
N MET A 266 7.01 -9.91 -8.51
CA MET A 266 5.61 -10.05 -8.87
C MET A 266 5.43 -9.56 -10.31
N PHE A 267 4.53 -10.17 -11.07
CA PHE A 267 4.22 -9.78 -12.44
C PHE A 267 2.69 -9.73 -12.64
N PRO A 268 2.01 -8.67 -12.19
CA PRO A 268 0.56 -8.56 -12.34
C PRO A 268 0.19 -8.30 -13.80
N LEU A 269 -0.72 -9.11 -14.33
CA LEU A 269 -1.18 -9.05 -15.72
C LEU A 269 -2.21 -7.94 -15.95
N ASN A 270 -2.96 -7.54 -14.91
CA ASN A 270 -4.00 -6.51 -14.97
C ASN A 270 -4.33 -5.97 -13.56
N GLN A 271 -5.29 -5.05 -13.44
CA GLN A 271 -5.68 -4.39 -12.18
C GLN A 271 -6.25 -5.33 -11.11
N TYR A 272 -6.80 -6.47 -11.50
CA TYR A 272 -7.40 -7.47 -10.60
C TYR A 272 -6.39 -8.55 -10.16
N ASP A 273 -5.22 -8.60 -10.80
CA ASP A 273 -4.15 -9.58 -10.53
C ASP A 273 -3.20 -9.11 -9.40
N LEU A 274 -3.78 -8.44 -8.40
CA LEU A 274 -3.09 -7.87 -7.24
C LEU A 274 -3.49 -8.61 -5.97
N PRO A 275 -2.57 -8.90 -5.04
CA PRO A 275 -2.89 -9.58 -3.78
C PRO A 275 -3.54 -8.62 -2.77
N ILE A 276 -4.64 -7.98 -3.15
CA ILE A 276 -5.46 -7.15 -2.27
C ILE A 276 -6.38 -8.08 -1.49
N ASN A 277 -6.38 -7.99 -0.16
CA ASN A 277 -7.30 -8.77 0.68
C ASN A 277 -8.69 -8.10 0.68
N GLY A 278 -9.36 -8.17 -0.48
CA GLY A 278 -10.64 -7.54 -0.75
C GLY A 278 -11.73 -7.99 0.21
N VAL A 279 -12.19 -7.04 1.03
CA VAL A 279 -13.41 -7.08 1.85
C VAL A 279 -13.54 -8.30 2.79
N LYS A 280 -13.41 -8.05 4.11
CA LYS A 280 -13.68 -9.00 5.21
C LYS A 280 -15.17 -9.44 5.34
N ALA A 281 -15.95 -9.33 4.27
CA ALA A 281 -17.34 -9.77 4.12
C ALA A 281 -17.54 -10.74 2.93
N GLY A 282 -16.47 -11.20 2.28
CA GLY A 282 -16.53 -12.32 1.31
C GLY A 282 -17.07 -11.96 -0.08
N GLY A 283 -16.98 -10.69 -0.49
CA GLY A 283 -17.34 -10.22 -1.83
C GLY A 283 -16.12 -9.70 -2.60
N GLU A 284 -16.12 -9.87 -3.92
CA GLU A 284 -15.04 -9.41 -4.80
C GLU A 284 -14.95 -7.87 -4.86
N VAL A 285 -13.77 -7.35 -5.19
CA VAL A 285 -13.56 -5.91 -5.40
C VAL A 285 -14.40 -5.43 -6.58
N LEU A 286 -15.20 -4.37 -6.38
CA LEU A 286 -16.19 -3.86 -7.33
C LEU A 286 -17.29 -4.86 -7.74
N ALA A 287 -17.58 -5.88 -6.92
CA ALA A 287 -18.68 -6.83 -7.18
C ALA A 287 -20.03 -6.10 -7.39
N PHE A 288 -20.78 -6.55 -8.39
CA PHE A 288 -22.14 -6.06 -8.64
C PHE A 288 -23.09 -6.57 -7.54
N PRO A 289 -23.95 -5.71 -6.94
CA PRO A 289 -24.92 -6.15 -5.96
C PRO A 289 -26.06 -6.94 -6.63
N ASP A 290 -26.51 -8.02 -5.99
CA ASP A 290 -27.69 -8.77 -6.43
C ASP A 290 -28.93 -7.86 -6.47
N LEU A 291 -29.62 -7.86 -7.61
CA LEU A 291 -30.89 -7.17 -7.76
C LEU A 291 -31.98 -7.96 -7.02
N VAL A 292 -32.38 -7.46 -5.85
CA VAL A 292 -33.51 -8.02 -5.09
C VAL A 292 -34.81 -7.77 -5.85
N VAL A 293 -35.22 -8.75 -6.68
CA VAL A 293 -36.51 -8.78 -7.35
C VAL A 293 -37.59 -9.13 -6.33
N GLY A 294 -38.00 -8.14 -5.54
CA GLY A 294 -39.10 -8.22 -4.56
C GLY A 294 -40.29 -7.36 -5.01
N ASP A 295 -41.50 -7.86 -4.77
CA ASP A 295 -42.75 -7.35 -5.37
C ASP A 295 -43.03 -5.86 -5.15
N THR A 296 -43.49 -5.22 -6.24
CA THR A 296 -44.33 -4.02 -6.29
C THR A 296 -44.23 -3.05 -5.11
N VAL A 297 -43.21 -2.17 -5.11
CA VAL A 297 -43.35 -0.88 -4.44
C VAL A 297 -44.42 -0.08 -5.19
N ALA A 298 -45.64 -0.10 -4.66
CA ALA A 298 -46.80 0.60 -5.23
C ALA A 298 -46.63 2.12 -5.09
N ALA A 299 -45.87 2.73 -6.00
CA ALA A 299 -45.80 4.16 -6.18
C ALA A 299 -47.20 4.68 -6.54
N LYS A 300 -47.89 5.28 -5.56
CA LYS A 300 -49.21 5.87 -5.75
C LYS A 300 -49.14 6.97 -6.81
N GLN A 301 -49.74 6.72 -7.96
CA GLN A 301 -50.14 7.79 -8.87
C GLN A 301 -51.18 8.65 -8.16
N SER A 302 -50.79 9.87 -7.79
CA SER A 302 -51.72 10.99 -7.60
C SER A 302 -51.81 11.73 -8.94
N ASP A 303 -53.00 11.73 -9.52
CA ASP A 303 -53.27 12.11 -10.91
C ASP A 303 -53.40 13.63 -11.13
N GLY A 304 -53.22 14.07 -12.39
CA GLY A 304 -53.62 15.37 -12.94
C GLY A 304 -52.55 16.48 -12.98
N GLY A 305 -52.28 17.04 -14.18
CA GLY A 305 -51.61 18.35 -14.28
C GLY A 305 -50.77 18.74 -15.51
N GLU A 306 -51.26 18.50 -16.74
CA GLU A 306 -50.85 19.17 -18.01
C GLU A 306 -49.38 19.14 -18.52
N GLU A 307 -49.22 18.98 -19.84
CA GLU A 307 -47.92 19.02 -20.54
C GLU A 307 -47.51 20.45 -20.92
N SER A 308 -46.21 20.79 -20.79
CA SER A 308 -45.62 21.92 -21.52
C SER A 308 -44.11 21.72 -21.78
N HIS A 309 -43.57 22.50 -22.71
CA HIS A 309 -42.35 22.18 -23.46
C HIS A 309 -41.04 22.76 -22.85
N ILE A 310 -39.95 22.00 -23.03
CA ILE A 310 -38.54 22.46 -23.21
C ILE A 310 -37.71 22.82 -21.93
N GLN A 311 -36.41 22.46 -22.00
CA GLN A 311 -35.28 22.92 -21.16
C GLN A 311 -35.24 22.56 -19.66
N ASN A 312 -35.17 21.25 -19.38
CA ASN A 312 -34.48 20.73 -18.19
C ASN A 312 -33.01 20.37 -18.50
N THR A 313 -32.20 21.38 -18.88
CA THR A 313 -30.78 21.34 -18.49
C THR A 313 -30.75 21.34 -16.96
N PRO A 314 -30.06 20.42 -16.27
CA PRO A 314 -30.07 20.38 -14.81
C PRO A 314 -29.42 21.66 -14.26
N LYS A 315 -30.26 22.57 -13.78
CA LYS A 315 -29.81 23.78 -13.08
C LYS A 315 -29.08 23.32 -11.82
N LEU A 316 -27.86 23.80 -11.64
CA LEU A 316 -27.10 23.54 -10.43
C LEU A 316 -27.78 24.29 -9.29
N ASN A 317 -28.60 23.60 -8.50
CA ASN A 317 -29.39 24.23 -7.43
C ASN A 317 -28.45 24.80 -6.37
N THR A 318 -28.36 26.12 -6.30
CA THR A 318 -27.32 26.86 -5.55
C THR A 318 -27.54 26.93 -4.05
N GLU A 319 -28.59 26.29 -3.51
CA GLU A 319 -28.98 26.39 -2.12
C GLU A 319 -29.11 24.99 -1.48
N THR A 320 -28.29 24.76 -0.45
CA THR A 320 -28.23 23.60 0.47
C THR A 320 -27.90 22.19 -0.08
N ASP A 321 -27.55 22.00 -1.35
CA ASP A 321 -27.08 20.68 -1.84
C ASP A 321 -25.67 20.36 -1.29
N THR A 322 -25.59 19.52 -0.26
CA THR A 322 -24.32 19.04 0.29
C THR A 322 -23.65 18.07 -0.70
N PRO A 323 -22.30 18.07 -0.82
CA PRO A 323 -21.61 17.23 -1.79
C PRO A 323 -21.90 15.74 -1.52
N LYS A 324 -22.52 15.07 -2.50
CA LYS A 324 -22.98 13.68 -2.39
C LYS A 324 -21.78 12.73 -2.46
N LEU A 325 -21.31 12.29 -1.29
CA LEU A 325 -20.22 11.34 -1.13
C LEU A 325 -20.74 9.89 -1.01
N MET A 326 -19.93 8.94 -1.47
CA MET A 326 -20.19 7.50 -1.28
C MET A 326 -20.30 7.14 0.21
N SER A 327 -21.20 6.21 0.56
CA SER A 327 -21.28 5.67 1.94
C SER A 327 -20.04 4.85 2.30
N LYS A 328 -19.81 4.59 3.60
CA LYS A 328 -18.64 3.78 4.04
C LYS A 328 -18.65 2.36 3.44
N ALA A 329 -19.82 1.74 3.29
CA ALA A 329 -19.94 0.42 2.65
C ALA A 329 -19.60 0.49 1.15
N GLN A 330 -20.05 1.53 0.45
CA GLN A 330 -19.69 1.77 -0.95
C GLN A 330 -18.21 2.13 -1.14
N GLN A 331 -17.55 2.71 -0.14
CA GLN A 331 -16.11 2.98 -0.18
C GLN A 331 -15.29 1.69 0.00
N LEU A 332 -15.73 0.79 0.88
CA LEU A 332 -15.01 -0.45 1.23
C LEU A 332 -14.92 -1.48 0.10
N ILE A 333 -15.81 -1.41 -0.91
CA ILE A 333 -15.78 -2.30 -2.09
C ILE A 333 -14.91 -1.76 -3.25
N ASN A 334 -14.37 -0.54 -3.14
CA ASN A 334 -13.45 0.01 -4.14
C ASN A 334 -12.01 -0.47 -3.88
N PRO A 335 -11.17 -0.57 -4.92
CA PRO A 335 -9.74 -0.81 -4.72
C PRO A 335 -9.08 0.39 -4.01
N ALA A 336 -8.19 0.12 -3.07
CA ALA A 336 -7.35 1.13 -2.40
C ALA A 336 -6.09 1.50 -3.21
N ILE A 337 -5.72 0.65 -4.17
CA ILE A 337 -4.44 0.62 -4.90
C ILE A 337 -4.78 0.47 -6.39
N ASP A 338 -3.95 1.02 -7.28
CA ASP A 338 -3.89 0.59 -8.68
C ASP A 338 -2.49 0.16 -9.13
N TYR A 339 -2.46 -0.56 -10.24
CA TYR A 339 -1.25 -0.93 -10.97
C TYR A 339 -1.08 0.01 -12.16
N THR A 340 -0.01 0.81 -12.14
CA THR A 340 0.38 1.60 -13.30
C THR A 340 1.35 0.81 -14.15
N THR A 341 0.96 0.57 -15.41
CA THR A 341 1.73 -0.22 -16.38
C THR A 341 3.06 0.47 -16.76
N PRO A 342 4.11 -0.31 -17.06
CA PRO A 342 5.46 0.23 -17.29
C PRO A 342 5.55 1.20 -18.47
N ASP A 343 4.71 1.06 -19.50
CA ASP A 343 4.70 1.94 -20.68
C ASP A 343 4.29 3.39 -20.36
N LEU A 344 3.59 3.62 -19.24
CA LEU A 344 3.20 4.94 -18.77
C LEU A 344 4.28 5.61 -17.91
N VAL A 345 5.16 4.83 -17.27
CA VAL A 345 6.26 5.33 -16.43
C VAL A 345 7.41 5.81 -17.33
N THR A 346 7.80 7.08 -17.20
CA THR A 346 8.90 7.65 -18.00
C THR A 346 10.26 7.28 -17.41
N PHE A 347 10.43 7.46 -16.11
CA PHE A 347 11.59 7.00 -15.34
C PHE A 347 11.17 6.62 -13.91
N LEU A 348 11.84 5.61 -13.35
CA LEU A 348 11.80 5.26 -11.94
C LEU A 348 13.09 5.76 -11.27
N PHE A 349 12.95 6.58 -10.24
CA PHE A 349 14.06 7.09 -9.45
C PHE A 349 14.20 6.26 -8.17
N SER A 350 15.32 5.57 -8.04
CA SER A 350 15.65 4.70 -6.91
C SER A 350 17.09 4.95 -6.45
N ASP A 351 17.45 4.45 -5.27
CA ASP A 351 18.80 4.55 -4.71
C ASP A 351 19.86 3.73 -5.46
N VAL A 352 19.41 2.84 -6.37
CA VAL A 352 20.24 2.14 -7.37
C VAL A 352 20.55 3.04 -8.57
N GLY A 353 19.73 4.06 -8.86
CA GLY A 353 19.89 4.96 -10.00
C GLY A 353 18.58 5.44 -10.62
N VAL A 354 18.68 6.08 -11.79
CA VAL A 354 17.53 6.39 -12.65
C VAL A 354 17.33 5.21 -13.60
N LEU A 355 16.22 4.49 -13.42
CA LEU A 355 15.90 3.28 -14.17
C LEU A 355 14.83 3.57 -15.22
N THR A 356 14.97 2.98 -16.41
CA THR A 356 13.83 2.69 -17.27
C THR A 356 13.03 1.53 -16.66
N PRO A 357 11.74 1.35 -17.01
CA PRO A 357 10.96 0.22 -16.51
C PRO A 357 11.63 -1.15 -16.75
N SER A 358 12.28 -1.34 -17.91
CA SER A 358 13.04 -2.56 -18.20
C SER A 358 14.20 -2.82 -17.22
N GLY A 359 14.90 -1.78 -16.77
CA GLY A 359 16.03 -1.89 -15.86
C GLY A 359 15.64 -2.26 -14.42
N VAL A 360 14.35 -2.30 -14.09
CA VAL A 360 13.87 -2.83 -12.80
C VAL A 360 14.04 -4.35 -12.75
N GLY A 361 13.88 -5.05 -13.87
CA GLY A 361 14.17 -6.47 -13.99
C GLY A 361 15.65 -6.77 -13.71
N ASP A 362 16.56 -6.00 -14.31
CA ASP A 362 18.00 -6.13 -14.09
C ASP A 362 18.39 -5.86 -12.62
N ALA A 363 17.79 -4.84 -11.99
CA ALA A 363 18.00 -4.54 -10.58
C ALA A 363 17.45 -5.63 -9.65
N LEU A 364 16.31 -6.24 -9.99
CA LEU A 364 15.77 -7.40 -9.27
C LEU A 364 16.64 -8.65 -9.45
N LEU A 365 17.20 -8.88 -10.64
CA LEU A 365 18.13 -9.98 -10.89
C LEU A 365 19.42 -9.83 -10.06
N ALA A 366 19.94 -8.61 -9.90
CA ALA A 366 21.08 -8.35 -9.02
C ALA A 366 20.82 -8.69 -7.54
N VAL A 367 19.58 -8.55 -7.05
CA VAL A 367 19.18 -8.86 -5.66
C VAL A 367 18.79 -10.34 -5.47
N TYR A 368 18.06 -10.91 -6.43
CA TYR A 368 17.42 -12.22 -6.29
C TYR A 368 18.06 -13.34 -7.11
N GLY A 369 18.72 -13.05 -8.23
CA GLY A 369 19.42 -14.05 -9.05
C GLY A 369 20.62 -14.66 -8.33
N GLY A 370 21.37 -13.82 -7.60
CA GLY A 370 22.67 -14.19 -7.03
C GLY A 370 23.81 -13.83 -7.98
N ALA A 371 25.04 -13.89 -7.46
CA ALA A 371 26.24 -13.96 -8.29
C ALA A 371 26.58 -15.44 -8.48
N ASP A 372 26.76 -15.85 -9.73
CA ASP A 372 27.35 -17.15 -10.13
C ASP A 372 28.86 -17.19 -9.82
#